data_AF-A0A1N7KCQ4-F1
#
_entry.id   AF-A0A1N7KCQ4-F1
#
_cell.length_a   1.000
_cell.length_b   1.000
_cell.length_c   1.000
_cell.angle_alpha   90.00
_cell.angle_beta   90.00
_cell.angle_gamma   90.00
#
_symmetry.space_group_name_H-M   'P 1'
#
loop_
_entity.id
_entity.type
_entity.pdbx_description
1 polymer ?
#
loop_
_entity_poly.entity_id
_entity_poly.type
_entity_poly.pdbx_seq_one_letter_code
_entity_poly.pdbx_strand_id
1 'polypeptide(L)'
;MKEQSLFAFLDGWQPAAAREAEDVERMVYDDPPSALIRSRKWLEGIVGWLLKEEGVVDVYENLAERTRALKREGIITEPIFDAMEQLRLEGNKAAHQNGYGTVEESLRTHRHLYQLAVWWTEVYGSADFQAPPYRHPPVNRGVDTAEIERVIIRALDEKLNSMESVLNRHRQPATATVVQTAEPKTITDSTSFSLTGYLLEQGLEWIDKRKSGGTLWVVGGWELNKVLFPLKERKIYFRFTPKGGRATHRQPSWYLMNKKTDGF
;
A
#
# COMPACT_ATOMS: atom_id res chain seq x y z
N MET A 1 -11.92 26.62 -3.63
CA MET A 1 -11.33 25.49 -4.40
C MET A 1 -12.03 24.23 -3.97
N LYS A 2 -12.57 23.42 -4.90
CA LYS A 2 -12.98 22.05 -4.57
C LYS A 2 -11.71 21.29 -4.18
N GLU A 3 -11.72 20.59 -3.06
CA GLU A 3 -10.64 19.67 -2.74
C GLU A 3 -10.59 18.61 -3.86
N GLN A 4 -9.40 18.37 -4.39
CA GLN A 4 -9.19 17.35 -5.41
C GLN A 4 -9.40 15.97 -4.78
N SER A 5 -9.84 14.98 -5.55
CA SER A 5 -10.03 13.61 -5.05
C SER A 5 -8.73 13.02 -4.51
N LEU A 6 -8.80 12.18 -3.46
CA LEU A 6 -7.62 11.44 -2.98
C LEU A 6 -7.07 10.47 -4.03
N PHE A 7 -7.89 10.06 -5.00
CA PHE A 7 -7.52 9.11 -6.06
C PHE A 7 -7.02 9.77 -7.35
N ALA A 8 -6.91 11.09 -7.39
CA ALA A 8 -6.47 11.82 -8.59
C ALA A 8 -5.07 11.43 -9.08
N PHE A 9 -4.23 10.80 -8.24
CA PHE A 9 -2.93 10.27 -8.67
C PHE A 9 -3.06 9.13 -9.70
N LEU A 10 -4.23 8.48 -9.80
CA LEU A 10 -4.51 7.47 -10.80
C LEU A 10 -4.79 8.07 -12.19
N ASP A 11 -5.17 9.35 -12.30
CA ASP A 11 -5.58 9.95 -13.59
C ASP A 11 -4.49 9.86 -14.66
N GLY A 12 -3.23 9.93 -14.26
CA GLY A 12 -2.09 9.91 -15.18
C GLY A 12 -1.88 8.57 -15.90
N TRP A 13 -2.45 7.46 -15.40
CA TRP A 13 -2.23 6.14 -15.99
C TRP A 13 -3.48 5.23 -16.03
N GLN A 14 -4.44 5.43 -15.12
CA GLN A 14 -5.70 4.69 -15.02
C GLN A 14 -6.90 5.64 -14.79
N PRO A 15 -7.25 6.50 -15.76
CA PRO A 15 -8.27 7.53 -15.59
C PRO A 15 -9.67 6.96 -15.34
N ALA A 16 -10.00 5.76 -15.85
CA ALA A 16 -11.28 5.12 -15.57
C ALA A 16 -11.39 4.71 -14.09
N ALA A 17 -10.35 4.06 -13.56
CA ALA A 17 -10.29 3.68 -12.15
C ALA A 17 -10.24 4.92 -11.22
N ALA A 18 -9.60 6.01 -11.64
CA ALA A 18 -9.59 7.26 -10.89
C ALA A 18 -11.01 7.81 -10.69
N ARG A 19 -11.80 7.90 -11.76
CA ARG A 19 -13.18 8.39 -11.73
C ARG A 19 -14.09 7.51 -10.88
N GLU A 20 -13.98 6.19 -11.03
CA GLU A 20 -14.77 5.26 -10.23
C GLU A 20 -14.44 5.35 -8.74
N ALA A 21 -13.17 5.54 -8.37
CA ALA A 21 -12.77 5.74 -6.99
C ALA A 21 -13.21 7.11 -6.44
N GLU A 22 -13.17 8.16 -7.25
CA GLU A 22 -13.73 9.47 -6.90
C GLU A 22 -15.25 9.39 -6.65
N ASP A 23 -15.97 8.62 -7.45
CA ASP A 23 -17.40 8.39 -7.24
C ASP A 23 -17.66 7.70 -5.90
N VAL A 24 -16.84 6.71 -5.52
CA VAL A 24 -16.91 6.09 -4.20
C VAL A 24 -16.66 7.13 -3.11
N GLU A 25 -15.61 7.94 -3.24
CA GLU A 25 -15.22 8.98 -2.28
C GLU A 25 -16.38 9.97 -2.01
N ARG A 26 -17.11 10.38 -3.06
CA ARG A 26 -18.29 11.25 -2.94
C ARG A 26 -19.47 10.60 -2.24
N MET A 27 -19.63 9.28 -2.36
CA MET A 27 -20.74 8.53 -1.78
C MET A 27 -20.52 8.19 -0.30
N VAL A 28 -19.31 8.35 0.24
CA VAL A 28 -18.97 7.82 1.58
C VAL A 28 -19.91 8.30 2.68
N TYR A 29 -20.34 9.56 2.61
CA TYR A 29 -21.28 10.15 3.57
C TYR A 29 -22.72 10.22 3.05
N ASP A 30 -22.90 10.48 1.75
CA ASP A 30 -24.21 10.76 1.16
C ASP A 30 -25.02 9.48 0.88
N ASP A 31 -24.34 8.40 0.48
CA ASP A 31 -24.93 7.09 0.23
C ASP A 31 -23.93 5.97 0.56
N PRO A 32 -23.72 5.70 1.86
CA PRO A 32 -22.72 4.73 2.30
C PRO A 32 -22.95 3.31 1.73
N PRO A 33 -24.17 2.74 1.66
CA PRO A 33 -24.40 1.45 1.02
C PRO A 33 -23.96 1.42 -0.45
N SER A 34 -24.25 2.46 -1.24
CA SER A 34 -23.77 2.53 -2.62
C SER A 34 -22.25 2.66 -2.71
N ALA A 35 -21.61 3.40 -1.79
CA ALA A 35 -20.15 3.49 -1.74
C ALA A 35 -19.50 2.09 -1.58
N LEU A 36 -20.05 1.25 -0.70
CA LEU A 36 -19.59 -0.13 -0.48
C LEU A 36 -19.77 -1.03 -1.73
N ILE A 37 -20.92 -0.92 -2.40
CA ILE A 37 -21.18 -1.69 -3.62
C ILE A 37 -20.24 -1.25 -4.74
N ARG A 38 -20.06 0.07 -4.89
CA ARG A 38 -19.19 0.67 -5.91
C ARG A 38 -17.72 0.34 -5.69
N SER A 39 -17.25 0.31 -4.44
CA SER A 39 -15.86 -0.10 -4.15
C SER A 39 -15.59 -1.55 -4.52
N ARG A 40 -16.57 -2.46 -4.39
CA ARG A 40 -16.43 -3.83 -4.88
C ARG A 40 -16.34 -3.87 -6.40
N LYS A 41 -17.16 -3.10 -7.12
CA LYS A 41 -17.08 -3.04 -8.59
C LYS A 41 -15.71 -2.52 -9.07
N TRP A 42 -15.18 -1.52 -8.39
CA TRP A 42 -13.83 -1.02 -8.64
C TRP A 42 -12.76 -2.10 -8.42
N LEU A 43 -12.88 -2.88 -7.33
CA LEU A 43 -12.01 -4.03 -7.06
C LEU A 43 -12.07 -5.07 -8.20
N GLU A 44 -13.25 -5.37 -8.75
CA GLU A 44 -13.39 -6.29 -9.89
C GLU A 44 -12.60 -5.81 -11.10
N GLY A 45 -12.63 -4.51 -11.38
CA GLY A 45 -11.83 -3.88 -12.43
C GLY A 45 -10.32 -4.08 -12.23
N ILE A 46 -9.82 -3.82 -11.02
CA ILE A 46 -8.40 -4.02 -10.70
C ILE A 46 -8.00 -5.48 -10.77
N VAL A 47 -8.80 -6.39 -10.19
CA VAL A 47 -8.47 -7.82 -10.20
C VAL A 47 -8.45 -8.36 -11.63
N GLY A 48 -9.41 -7.98 -12.48
CA GLY A 48 -9.40 -8.32 -13.89
C GLY A 48 -8.18 -7.78 -14.63
N TRP A 49 -7.79 -6.53 -14.33
CA TRP A 49 -6.57 -5.94 -14.87
C TRP A 49 -5.31 -6.69 -14.42
N LEU A 50 -5.17 -7.02 -13.13
CA LEU A 50 -4.02 -7.74 -12.57
C LEU A 50 -3.86 -9.14 -13.19
N LEU A 51 -4.96 -9.88 -13.34
CA LEU A 51 -4.92 -11.20 -13.97
C LEU A 51 -4.39 -11.12 -15.41
N LYS A 52 -4.84 -10.12 -16.16
CA LYS A 52 -4.38 -9.87 -17.53
C LYS A 52 -2.91 -9.45 -17.58
N GLU A 53 -2.51 -8.50 -16.73
CA GLU A 53 -1.15 -7.96 -16.69
C GLU A 53 -0.12 -9.03 -16.29
N GLU A 54 -0.46 -9.88 -15.32
CA GLU A 54 0.41 -10.95 -14.83
C GLU A 54 0.30 -12.24 -15.67
N GLY A 55 -0.50 -12.23 -16.73
CA GLY A 55 -0.69 -13.40 -17.62
C GLY A 55 -1.32 -14.60 -16.93
N VAL A 56 -2.11 -14.39 -15.89
CA VAL A 56 -2.86 -15.43 -15.19
C VAL A 56 -4.10 -15.79 -16.01
N VAL A 57 -4.25 -17.06 -16.36
CA VAL A 57 -5.44 -17.54 -17.08
C VAL A 57 -6.65 -17.44 -16.15
N ASP A 58 -7.62 -16.59 -16.51
CA ASP A 58 -8.84 -16.40 -15.74
C ASP A 58 -9.85 -17.51 -16.03
N VAL A 59 -9.77 -18.58 -15.22
CA VAL A 59 -10.71 -19.72 -15.24
C VAL A 59 -11.71 -19.66 -14.08
N TYR A 60 -11.74 -18.55 -13.35
CA TYR A 60 -12.45 -18.44 -12.08
C TYR A 60 -13.83 -17.82 -12.25
N GLU A 61 -14.80 -18.31 -11.48
CA GLU A 61 -16.19 -17.87 -11.63
C GLU A 61 -16.43 -16.53 -10.91
N ASN A 62 -15.81 -16.37 -9.74
CA ASN A 62 -16.13 -15.27 -8.83
C ASN A 62 -14.90 -14.49 -8.35
N LEU A 63 -15.14 -13.30 -7.81
CA LEU A 63 -14.08 -12.40 -7.32
C LEU A 63 -13.26 -13.02 -6.17
N ALA A 64 -13.87 -13.88 -5.35
CA ALA A 64 -13.18 -14.51 -4.22
C ALA A 64 -12.16 -15.56 -4.70
N GLU A 65 -12.44 -16.28 -5.78
CA GLU A 65 -11.49 -17.19 -6.41
C GLU A 65 -10.35 -16.44 -7.09
N ARG A 66 -10.65 -15.37 -7.82
CA ARG A 66 -9.65 -14.53 -8.48
C ARG A 66 -8.67 -13.92 -7.48
N THR A 67 -9.16 -13.34 -6.39
CA THR A 67 -8.30 -12.75 -5.33
C THR A 67 -7.43 -13.80 -4.65
N ARG A 68 -7.97 -14.99 -4.35
CA ARG A 68 -7.19 -16.12 -3.82
C ARG A 68 -6.14 -16.63 -4.81
N ALA A 69 -6.46 -16.64 -6.11
CA ALA A 69 -5.51 -16.99 -7.15
C ALA A 69 -4.35 -15.99 -7.17
N LEU A 70 -4.61 -14.68 -7.16
CA LEU A 70 -3.57 -13.64 -7.08
C LEU A 70 -2.66 -13.85 -5.86
N LYS A 71 -3.24 -14.16 -4.69
CA LYS A 71 -2.47 -14.47 -3.47
C LYS A 71 -1.61 -15.72 -3.62
N ARG A 72 -2.20 -16.83 -4.12
CA ARG A 72 -1.50 -18.12 -4.30
C ARG A 72 -0.37 -18.02 -5.32
N GLU A 73 -0.57 -17.24 -6.38
CA GLU A 73 0.46 -16.94 -7.38
C GLU A 73 1.50 -15.94 -6.85
N GLY A 74 1.33 -15.46 -5.62
CA GLY A 74 2.21 -14.52 -4.93
C GLY A 74 1.99 -13.06 -5.32
N ILE A 75 1.28 -12.77 -6.41
CA ILE A 75 1.13 -11.43 -7.02
C ILE A 75 0.77 -10.36 -5.98
N ILE A 76 -0.07 -10.72 -5.02
CA ILE A 76 -0.44 -9.85 -3.90
C ILE A 76 0.03 -10.44 -2.57
N THR A 77 0.34 -9.56 -1.63
CA THR A 77 0.75 -9.89 -0.26
C THR A 77 -0.47 -10.03 0.66
N GLU A 78 -0.27 -10.56 1.88
CA GLU A 78 -1.35 -10.70 2.88
C GLU A 78 -2.11 -9.38 3.12
N PRO A 79 -1.46 -8.23 3.37
CA PRO A 79 -2.19 -6.99 3.65
C PRO A 79 -3.02 -6.49 2.47
N ILE A 80 -2.58 -6.76 1.25
CA ILE A 80 -3.30 -6.38 0.02
C ILE A 80 -4.46 -7.34 -0.21
N PHE A 81 -4.26 -8.63 0.01
CA PHE A 81 -5.32 -9.62 -0.01
C PHE A 81 -6.41 -9.30 1.02
N ASP A 82 -6.03 -8.94 2.25
CA ASP A 82 -6.97 -8.55 3.30
C ASP A 82 -7.78 -7.33 2.89
N ALA A 83 -7.13 -6.30 2.32
CA ALA A 83 -7.84 -5.14 1.79
C ALA A 83 -8.83 -5.52 0.68
N MET A 84 -8.45 -6.40 -0.25
CA MET A 84 -9.36 -6.91 -1.29
C MET A 84 -10.54 -7.70 -0.70
N GLU A 85 -10.29 -8.57 0.29
CA GLU A 85 -11.35 -9.33 0.95
C GLU A 85 -12.31 -8.42 1.72
N GLN A 86 -11.82 -7.39 2.40
CA GLN A 86 -12.68 -6.39 3.05
C GLN A 86 -13.58 -5.69 2.03
N LEU A 87 -13.02 -5.15 0.94
CA LEU A 87 -13.81 -4.52 -0.13
C LEU A 87 -14.86 -5.47 -0.72
N ARG A 88 -14.51 -6.75 -0.92
CA ARG A 88 -15.43 -7.77 -1.44
C ARG A 88 -16.56 -8.08 -0.45
N LEU A 89 -16.21 -8.31 0.82
CA LEU A 89 -17.17 -8.70 1.86
C LEU A 89 -18.14 -7.56 2.18
N GLU A 90 -17.62 -6.34 2.36
CA GLU A 90 -18.43 -5.15 2.67
C GLU A 90 -19.39 -4.81 1.53
N GLY A 91 -18.92 -4.81 0.28
CA GLY A 91 -19.78 -4.59 -0.88
C GLY A 91 -20.85 -5.69 -1.08
N ASN A 92 -20.53 -6.95 -0.76
CA ASN A 92 -21.51 -8.03 -0.81
C ASN A 92 -22.59 -7.89 0.27
N LYS A 93 -22.21 -7.53 1.50
CA LYS A 93 -23.18 -7.29 2.57
C LYS A 93 -24.09 -6.13 2.19
N ALA A 94 -23.54 -5.02 1.72
CA ALA A 94 -24.33 -3.87 1.27
C ALA A 94 -25.30 -4.20 0.12
N ALA A 95 -24.91 -5.09 -0.80
CA ALA A 95 -25.76 -5.50 -1.92
C ALA A 95 -26.91 -6.45 -1.52
N HIS A 96 -26.76 -7.23 -0.45
CA HIS A 96 -27.67 -8.33 -0.12
C HIS A 96 -28.39 -8.19 1.22
N GLN A 97 -27.88 -7.37 2.14
CA GLN A 97 -28.46 -7.18 3.48
C GLN A 97 -29.17 -5.83 3.55
N ASN A 98 -30.48 -5.86 3.79
CA ASN A 98 -31.26 -4.64 3.97
C ASN A 98 -30.79 -3.88 5.22
N GLY A 99 -30.49 -2.58 5.07
CA GLY A 99 -30.07 -1.71 6.17
C GLY A 99 -28.57 -1.81 6.53
N TYR A 100 -27.75 -2.53 5.75
CA TYR A 100 -26.29 -2.51 5.89
C TYR A 100 -25.67 -1.32 5.16
N GLY A 101 -24.55 -0.79 5.66
CA GLY A 101 -23.85 0.34 5.05
C GLY A 101 -24.02 1.62 5.87
N THR A 102 -23.37 1.63 7.02
CA THR A 102 -23.16 2.82 7.85
C THR A 102 -22.02 3.69 7.30
N VAL A 103 -21.98 4.96 7.71
CA VAL A 103 -20.85 5.87 7.40
C VAL A 103 -19.53 5.29 7.92
N GLU A 104 -19.54 4.62 9.07
CA GLU A 104 -18.35 3.97 9.65
C GLU A 104 -17.81 2.84 8.75
N GLU A 105 -18.68 1.96 8.25
CA GLU A 105 -18.33 0.89 7.31
C GLU A 105 -17.78 1.45 5.99
N SER A 106 -18.41 2.51 5.48
CA SER A 106 -17.99 3.18 4.26
C SER A 106 -16.63 3.87 4.40
N LEU A 107 -16.36 4.54 5.54
CA LEU A 107 -15.05 5.14 5.82
C LEU A 107 -13.93 4.10 5.96
N ARG A 108 -14.22 2.94 6.57
CA ARG A 108 -13.27 1.81 6.64
C ARG A 108 -12.99 1.25 5.25
N THR A 109 -14.02 1.07 4.45
CA THR A 109 -13.91 0.59 3.07
C THR A 109 -13.11 1.56 2.19
N HIS A 110 -13.35 2.86 2.33
CA HIS A 110 -12.57 3.90 1.64
C HIS A 110 -11.07 3.83 1.97
N ARG A 111 -10.71 3.49 3.21
CA ARG A 111 -9.30 3.27 3.59
C ARG A 111 -8.68 2.07 2.88
N HIS A 112 -9.39 0.95 2.78
CA HIS A 112 -8.92 -0.23 2.04
C HIS A 112 -8.82 0.03 0.54
N LEU A 113 -9.78 0.77 -0.01
CA LEU A 113 -9.77 1.24 -1.40
C LEU A 113 -8.52 2.09 -1.67
N TYR A 114 -8.21 3.03 -0.79
CA TYR A 114 -7.00 3.85 -0.86
C TYR A 114 -5.72 3.03 -0.78
N GLN A 115 -5.63 2.11 0.20
CA GLN A 115 -4.48 1.22 0.36
C GLN A 115 -4.22 0.42 -0.92
N LEU A 116 -5.28 -0.13 -1.53
CA LEU A 116 -5.17 -0.89 -2.77
C LEU A 116 -4.76 0.00 -3.95
N ALA A 117 -5.31 1.21 -4.07
CA ALA A 117 -4.94 2.16 -5.13
C ALA A 117 -3.46 2.59 -5.07
N VAL A 118 -2.97 2.86 -3.85
CA VAL A 118 -1.57 3.20 -3.60
C VAL A 118 -0.66 2.04 -3.99
N TRP A 119 -0.90 0.85 -3.45
CA TRP A 119 -0.11 -0.34 -3.77
C TRP A 119 -0.08 -0.61 -5.28
N TRP A 120 -1.23 -0.52 -5.94
CA TRP A 120 -1.34 -0.75 -7.38
C TRP A 120 -0.47 0.24 -8.17
N THR A 121 -0.45 1.51 -7.76
CA THR A 121 0.39 2.55 -8.38
C THR A 121 1.87 2.39 -8.03
N GLU A 122 2.20 1.94 -6.83
CA GLU A 122 3.59 1.67 -6.43
C GLU A 122 4.20 0.51 -7.22
N VAL A 123 3.40 -0.51 -7.53
CA VAL A 123 3.87 -1.71 -8.24
C VAL A 123 3.85 -1.54 -9.75
N TYR A 124 2.81 -0.89 -10.31
CA TYR A 124 2.56 -0.84 -11.75
C TYR A 124 2.56 0.57 -12.35
N GLY A 125 2.48 1.61 -11.51
CA GLY A 125 2.47 3.00 -11.94
C GLY A 125 3.88 3.58 -12.10
N SER A 126 3.99 4.89 -11.89
CA SER A 126 5.28 5.58 -12.00
C SER A 126 6.25 5.14 -10.91
N ALA A 127 7.50 4.85 -11.28
CA ALA A 127 8.55 4.53 -10.33
C ALA A 127 8.81 5.68 -9.33
N ASP A 128 8.57 6.92 -9.76
CA ASP A 128 8.76 8.16 -8.97
C ASP A 128 7.55 8.47 -8.09
N PHE A 129 6.52 7.62 -8.12
CA PHE A 129 5.31 7.83 -7.36
C PHE A 129 5.61 7.85 -5.86
N GLN A 130 5.16 8.93 -5.24
CA GLN A 130 5.06 9.10 -3.80
C GLN A 130 3.58 9.14 -3.42
N ALA A 131 3.17 8.20 -2.57
CA ALA A 131 1.79 8.12 -2.14
C ALA A 131 1.43 9.36 -1.30
N PRO A 132 0.29 10.02 -1.58
CA PRO A 132 -0.20 11.06 -0.67
C PRO A 132 -0.48 10.47 0.72
N PRO A 133 -0.50 11.29 1.79
CA PRO A 133 -1.02 10.83 3.07
C PRO A 133 -2.53 10.57 2.94
N TYR A 134 -3.01 9.48 3.53
CA TYR A 134 -4.44 9.20 3.58
C TYR A 134 -5.18 10.34 4.30
N ARG A 135 -6.30 10.78 3.72
CA ARG A 135 -7.26 11.68 4.35
C ARG A 135 -8.67 11.12 4.24
N HIS A 136 -9.54 11.54 5.15
CA HIS A 136 -10.97 11.23 5.02
C HIS A 136 -11.56 11.98 3.81
N PRO A 137 -12.58 11.41 3.15
CA PRO A 137 -13.30 12.11 2.10
C PRO A 137 -13.83 13.46 2.61
N PRO A 138 -13.89 14.50 1.77
CA PRO A 138 -14.47 15.76 2.17
C PRO A 138 -15.97 15.58 2.45
N VAL A 139 -16.45 16.13 3.57
CA VAL A 139 -17.88 16.18 3.87
C VAL A 139 -18.51 17.26 2.98
N ASN A 140 -19.41 16.88 2.08
CA ASN A 140 -20.21 17.86 1.36
C ASN A 140 -21.17 18.55 2.34
N ARG A 141 -21.28 19.89 2.25
CA ARG A 141 -22.19 20.66 3.11
C ARG A 141 -23.63 20.18 2.90
N GLY A 142 -24.21 19.56 3.92
CA GLY A 142 -25.55 18.97 3.88
C GLY A 142 -25.72 17.70 4.74
N VAL A 143 -24.62 17.08 5.16
CA VAL A 143 -24.65 15.89 6.05
C VAL A 143 -24.96 16.32 7.49
N ASP A 144 -25.83 15.56 8.17
CA ASP A 144 -26.13 15.73 9.59
C ASP A 144 -24.84 15.58 10.41
N THR A 145 -24.31 16.72 10.85
CA THR A 145 -23.00 16.83 11.52
C THR A 145 -22.92 16.01 12.80
N ALA A 146 -24.07 15.66 13.40
CA ALA A 146 -24.15 14.87 14.62
C ALA A 146 -23.73 13.40 14.42
N GLU A 147 -23.95 12.81 13.25
CA GLU A 147 -23.52 11.42 12.97
C GLU A 147 -22.01 11.36 12.74
N ILE A 148 -21.49 12.32 11.97
CA ILE A 148 -20.05 12.45 11.70
C ILE A 148 -19.28 12.71 13.01
N GLU A 149 -19.78 13.61 13.87
CA GLU A 149 -19.16 13.87 15.18
C GLU A 149 -19.10 12.60 16.04
N ARG A 150 -20.19 11.81 16.10
CA ARG A 150 -20.21 10.56 16.88
C ARG A 150 -19.19 9.54 16.37
N VAL A 151 -19.09 9.37 15.04
CA VAL A 151 -18.11 8.44 14.44
C VAL A 151 -16.69 8.93 14.65
N ILE A 152 -16.43 10.24 14.55
CA ILE A 152 -15.11 10.85 14.82
C ILE A 152 -14.73 10.65 16.29
N ILE A 153 -15.63 10.94 17.23
CA ILE A 153 -15.37 10.80 18.67
C ILE A 153 -15.05 9.34 19.00
N ARG A 154 -15.85 8.39 18.50
CA ARG A 154 -15.60 6.97 18.69
C ARG A 154 -14.26 6.51 18.11
N ALA A 155 -13.94 6.94 16.88
CA ALA A 155 -12.68 6.57 16.22
C ALA A 155 -11.45 7.19 16.91
N LEU A 156 -11.58 8.41 17.46
CA LEU A 156 -10.54 9.04 18.27
C LEU A 156 -10.35 8.31 19.59
N ASP A 157 -11.43 7.93 20.27
CA ASP A 157 -11.37 7.16 21.53
C ASP A 157 -10.75 5.77 21.33
N GLU A 158 -11.12 5.04 20.26
CA GLU A 158 -10.52 3.75 19.93
C GLU A 158 -9.01 3.88 19.59
N LYS A 159 -8.62 4.96 18.90
CA LYS A 159 -7.22 5.25 18.59
C LYS A 159 -6.42 5.67 19.83
N LEU A 160 -7.01 6.47 20.72
CA LEU A 160 -6.39 6.84 22.00
C LEU A 160 -6.21 5.61 22.89
N ASN A 161 -7.25 4.80 23.05
CA ASN A 161 -7.20 3.58 23.86
C ASN A 161 -6.18 2.56 23.31
N SER A 162 -6.13 2.37 21.99
CA SER A 162 -5.14 1.48 21.38
C SER A 162 -3.71 2.03 21.53
N MET A 163 -3.51 3.34 21.40
CA MET A 163 -2.20 3.98 21.60
C MET A 163 -1.75 3.97 23.06
N GLU A 164 -2.65 4.24 24.01
CA GLU A 164 -2.40 4.07 25.45
C GLU A 164 -2.04 2.63 25.79
N SER A 165 -2.71 1.65 25.17
CA SER A 165 -2.39 0.23 25.39
C SER A 165 -0.99 -0.15 24.86
N VAL A 166 -0.52 0.49 23.78
CA VAL A 166 0.83 0.28 23.23
C VAL A 166 1.88 0.97 24.10
N LEU A 167 1.59 2.18 24.59
CA LEU A 167 2.45 2.94 25.48
C LEU A 167 2.58 2.26 26.86
N ASN A 168 1.50 1.73 27.42
CA ASN A 168 1.55 0.98 28.69
C ASN A 168 2.33 -0.33 28.58
N ARG A 169 2.32 -1.00 27.41
CA ARG A 169 3.17 -2.18 27.16
C ARG A 169 4.67 -1.85 27.14
N HIS A 170 5.04 -0.63 26.81
CA HIS A 170 6.44 -0.17 26.82
C HIS A 170 6.89 0.41 28.18
N ARG A 171 6.02 0.34 29.20
CA ARG A 171 6.23 0.98 30.52
C ARG A 171 6.39 -0.02 31.67
N GLN A 172 7.06 -1.15 31.43
CA GLN A 172 7.65 -1.98 32.50
C GLN A 172 9.18 -1.89 32.45
N PRO A 173 9.86 -1.93 33.61
CA PRO A 173 11.14 -1.28 33.80
C PRO A 173 12.27 -2.11 33.19
N ALA A 174 12.95 -1.56 32.18
CA ALA A 174 14.27 -2.04 31.79
C ALA A 174 15.26 -1.61 32.88
N THR A 175 15.77 -2.59 33.59
CA THR A 175 16.95 -2.52 34.45
C THR A 175 18.11 -1.87 33.69
N ALA A 176 18.65 -0.81 34.28
CA ALA A 176 19.80 -0.09 33.75
C ALA A 176 21.05 -0.98 33.82
N THR A 177 21.48 -1.50 32.67
CA THR A 177 22.86 -1.96 32.49
C THR A 177 23.62 -0.88 31.75
N VAL A 178 24.49 -0.20 32.49
CA VAL A 178 25.46 0.77 31.98
C VAL A 178 26.39 0.05 31.01
N VAL A 179 26.42 0.47 29.75
CA VAL A 179 27.55 0.18 28.85
C VAL A 179 28.07 1.51 28.32
N GLN A 180 29.39 1.62 28.45
CA GLN A 180 30.18 2.83 28.35
C GLN A 180 30.20 3.42 26.93
N THR A 181 30.19 4.75 26.94
CA THR A 181 30.47 5.68 25.86
C THR A 181 31.83 5.40 25.22
N ALA A 182 31.87 5.34 23.89
CA ALA A 182 33.07 5.65 23.11
C ALA A 182 32.68 6.65 22.01
N GLU A 183 33.48 7.70 21.94
CA GLU A 183 33.29 8.96 21.24
C GLU A 183 33.29 8.88 19.70
N PRO A 184 32.75 9.92 19.02
CA PRO A 184 32.47 9.93 17.60
C PRO A 184 33.75 10.14 16.77
N LYS A 185 33.80 9.52 15.59
CA LYS A 185 34.69 9.93 14.50
C LYS A 185 33.88 10.51 13.34
N THR A 186 33.66 11.81 13.41
CA THR A 186 33.58 12.75 12.28
C THR A 186 34.87 12.68 11.45
N ILE A 187 34.99 12.89 10.14
CA ILE A 187 34.16 13.31 8.99
C ILE A 187 34.97 12.87 7.75
N THR A 188 34.30 12.51 6.64
CA THR A 188 34.79 12.96 5.31
C THR A 188 33.59 13.26 4.43
N ASP A 189 33.32 14.56 4.28
CA ASP A 189 32.55 15.16 3.20
C ASP A 189 33.26 14.90 1.86
N SER A 190 32.67 14.03 1.03
CA SER A 190 32.54 14.20 -0.43
C SER A 190 31.82 12.98 -1.03
N THR A 191 30.57 13.20 -1.45
CA THR A 191 29.99 12.73 -2.73
C THR A 191 30.35 11.33 -3.25
N SER A 192 29.54 10.34 -2.88
CA SER A 192 28.96 9.34 -3.79
C SER A 192 28.07 8.41 -2.96
N PHE A 193 26.75 8.48 -3.15
CA PHE A 193 25.86 7.51 -2.53
C PHE A 193 26.15 6.12 -3.12
N SER A 194 26.57 5.17 -2.29
CA SER A 194 26.80 3.78 -2.69
C SER A 194 25.61 2.91 -2.33
N LEU A 195 24.88 2.41 -3.34
CA LEU A 195 23.74 1.52 -3.14
C LEU A 195 24.11 0.27 -2.33
N THR A 196 25.24 -0.37 -2.63
CA THR A 196 25.68 -1.56 -1.90
C THR A 196 26.08 -1.25 -0.46
N GLY A 197 26.61 -0.05 -0.19
CA GLY A 197 26.89 0.41 1.17
C GLY A 197 25.59 0.60 1.96
N TYR A 198 24.59 1.23 1.37
CA TYR A 198 23.26 1.38 1.98
C TYR A 198 22.62 0.03 2.31
N LEU A 199 22.64 -0.93 1.37
CA LEU A 199 22.06 -2.26 1.59
C LEU A 199 22.78 -3.00 2.74
N LEU A 200 24.10 -2.86 2.83
CA LEU A 200 24.90 -3.44 3.92
C LEU A 200 24.57 -2.80 5.28
N GLU A 201 24.45 -1.48 5.36
CA GLU A 201 24.08 -0.76 6.58
C GLU A 201 22.69 -1.14 7.08
N GLN A 202 21.75 -1.38 6.17
CA GLN A 202 20.40 -1.85 6.50
C GLN A 202 20.34 -3.37 6.80
N GLY A 203 21.48 -4.09 6.71
CA GLY A 203 21.55 -5.52 6.98
C GLY A 203 20.77 -6.40 6.01
N LEU A 204 20.57 -5.93 4.77
CA LEU A 204 19.79 -6.63 3.77
C LEU A 204 20.64 -7.70 3.07
N GLU A 205 20.02 -8.80 2.64
CA GLU A 205 20.67 -9.77 1.77
C GLU A 205 20.46 -9.37 0.31
N TRP A 206 21.54 -9.28 -0.48
CA TRP A 206 21.44 -8.92 -1.91
C TRP A 206 22.36 -9.75 -2.80
N ILE A 207 21.96 -9.89 -4.06
CA ILE A 207 22.67 -10.59 -5.12
C ILE A 207 22.84 -9.63 -6.29
N ASP A 208 24.07 -9.16 -6.51
CA ASP A 208 24.38 -8.25 -7.62
C ASP A 208 24.86 -9.02 -8.87
N LYS A 209 24.00 -9.11 -9.89
CA LYS A 209 24.34 -9.72 -11.19
C LYS A 209 24.51 -8.69 -12.31
N ARG A 210 24.64 -7.39 -11.99
CA ARG A 210 24.76 -6.32 -13.00
C ARG A 210 25.98 -6.50 -13.90
N LYS A 211 27.11 -7.00 -13.37
CA LYS A 211 28.33 -7.28 -14.15
C LYS A 211 28.15 -8.36 -15.23
N SER A 212 27.10 -9.19 -15.13
CA SER A 212 26.81 -10.29 -16.07
C SER A 212 25.55 -10.01 -16.90
N GLY A 213 25.16 -8.74 -17.07
CA GLY A 213 23.96 -8.35 -17.82
C GLY A 213 22.63 -8.64 -17.09
N GLY A 214 22.70 -9.04 -15.80
CA GLY A 214 21.53 -9.19 -14.94
C GLY A 214 21.17 -7.89 -14.21
N THR A 215 20.35 -8.01 -13.17
CA THR A 215 20.00 -6.91 -12.26
C THR A 215 20.49 -7.20 -10.84
N LEU A 216 20.42 -6.19 -9.98
CA LEU A 216 20.65 -6.35 -8.53
C LEU A 216 19.34 -6.81 -7.88
N TRP A 217 19.43 -7.88 -7.11
CA TRP A 217 18.33 -8.45 -6.35
C TRP A 217 18.54 -8.21 -4.86
N VAL A 218 17.50 -7.83 -4.13
CA VAL A 218 17.47 -7.81 -2.67
C VAL A 218 16.49 -8.88 -2.22
N VAL A 219 16.96 -9.85 -1.45
CA VAL A 219 16.15 -10.98 -0.99
C VAL A 219 15.35 -10.55 0.22
N GLY A 220 14.04 -10.81 0.20
CA GLY A 220 13.11 -10.42 1.25
C GLY A 220 11.73 -10.09 0.70
N GLY A 221 10.74 -10.12 1.58
CA GLY A 221 9.35 -9.86 1.24
C GLY A 221 9.05 -8.37 1.10
N TRP A 222 7.75 -8.06 1.03
CA TRP A 222 7.27 -6.68 0.86
C TRP A 222 7.62 -5.75 2.03
N GLU A 223 7.93 -6.30 3.20
CA GLU A 223 8.38 -5.55 4.37
C GLU A 223 9.61 -4.68 4.11
N LEU A 224 10.42 -5.04 3.10
CA LEU A 224 11.56 -4.24 2.68
C LEU A 224 11.17 -2.92 1.99
N ASN A 225 9.89 -2.68 1.70
CA ASN A 225 9.45 -1.40 1.16
C ASN A 225 9.85 -0.21 2.05
N LYS A 226 9.89 -0.37 3.38
CA LYS A 226 10.25 0.69 4.34
C LYS A 226 11.69 1.18 4.17
N VAL A 227 12.57 0.30 3.69
CA VAL A 227 13.99 0.58 3.47
C VAL A 227 14.30 0.82 1.99
N LEU A 228 13.56 0.21 1.07
CA LEU A 228 13.79 0.38 -0.37
C LEU A 228 13.07 1.59 -0.98
N PHE A 229 11.91 2.01 -0.45
CA PHE A 229 11.19 3.17 -0.99
C PHE A 229 11.90 4.51 -0.75
N PRO A 230 12.58 4.76 0.38
CA PRO A 230 13.40 5.96 0.53
C PRO A 230 14.46 6.14 -0.57
N LEU A 231 14.91 5.05 -1.21
CA LEU A 231 15.88 5.11 -2.32
C LEU A 231 15.32 5.77 -3.59
N LYS A 232 13.99 5.93 -3.70
CA LYS A 232 13.35 6.65 -4.80
C LYS A 232 13.79 8.12 -4.87
N GLU A 233 14.07 8.76 -3.74
CA GLU A 233 14.62 10.14 -3.70
C GLU A 233 15.95 10.25 -4.46
N ARG A 234 16.69 9.14 -4.54
CA ARG A 234 17.97 9.03 -5.22
C ARG A 234 17.85 8.42 -6.62
N LYS A 235 16.62 8.33 -7.14
CA LYS A 235 16.28 7.70 -8.44
C LYS A 235 16.70 6.23 -8.55
N ILE A 236 16.66 5.51 -7.44
CA ILE A 236 16.94 4.08 -7.38
C ILE A 236 15.64 3.36 -7.07
N TYR A 237 15.20 2.52 -8.01
CA TYR A 237 13.88 1.90 -7.95
C TYR A 237 14.01 0.39 -7.89
N PHE A 238 13.31 -0.19 -6.93
CA PHE A 238 13.17 -1.62 -6.82
C PHE A 238 11.73 -2.01 -7.11
N ARG A 239 11.55 -3.10 -7.85
CA ARG A 239 10.25 -3.73 -8.06
C ARG A 239 10.20 -5.04 -7.30
N PHE A 240 9.15 -5.22 -6.49
CA PHE A 240 8.93 -6.45 -5.77
C PHE A 240 8.50 -7.57 -6.73
N THR A 241 9.02 -8.76 -6.49
CA THR A 241 8.50 -10.00 -7.05
C THR A 241 8.39 -11.07 -5.96
N PRO A 242 7.16 -11.53 -5.67
CA PRO A 242 6.86 -12.48 -4.60
C PRO A 242 7.44 -13.87 -4.86
N LYS A 243 7.56 -14.27 -6.13
CA LYS A 243 8.13 -15.54 -6.56
C LYS A 243 9.63 -15.46 -6.82
N GLY A 244 10.23 -14.28 -6.74
CA GLY A 244 11.64 -14.11 -7.04
C GLY A 244 12.05 -14.36 -8.48
N GLY A 245 13.33 -14.06 -8.73
CA GLY A 245 14.00 -14.47 -9.95
C GLY A 245 14.67 -15.83 -9.82
N ARG A 246 15.22 -16.34 -10.92
CA ARG A 246 16.16 -17.48 -10.87
C ARG A 246 17.37 -17.18 -9.99
N ALA A 247 17.78 -15.91 -9.92
CA ALA A 247 18.93 -15.47 -9.14
C ALA A 247 18.70 -15.61 -7.63
N THR A 248 17.45 -15.52 -7.17
CA THR A 248 17.07 -15.58 -5.75
C THR A 248 16.47 -16.93 -5.37
N HIS A 249 16.74 -17.99 -6.16
CA HIS A 249 16.20 -19.33 -5.93
C HIS A 249 14.66 -19.37 -5.79
N ARG A 250 13.97 -18.48 -6.51
CA ARG A 250 12.52 -18.29 -6.42
C ARG A 250 12.01 -17.87 -5.03
N GLN A 251 12.83 -17.17 -4.26
CA GLN A 251 12.42 -16.54 -3.01
C GLN A 251 11.86 -15.13 -3.26
N PRO A 252 10.88 -14.67 -2.46
CA PRO A 252 10.41 -13.28 -2.49
C PRO A 252 11.59 -12.32 -2.49
N SER A 253 11.60 -11.41 -3.45
CA SER A 253 12.73 -10.50 -3.64
C SER A 253 12.34 -9.27 -4.42
N TRP A 254 13.18 -8.26 -4.30
CA TRP A 254 13.08 -7.02 -5.02
C TRP A 254 14.19 -6.96 -6.06
N TYR A 255 13.90 -6.51 -7.27
CA TYR A 255 14.92 -6.31 -8.30
C TYR A 255 15.04 -4.86 -8.69
N LEU A 256 16.29 -4.42 -8.91
CA LEU A 256 16.59 -3.07 -9.36
C LEU A 256 16.04 -2.87 -10.78
N MET A 257 15.23 -1.83 -10.95
CA MET A 257 14.71 -1.45 -12.26
C MET A 257 15.81 -0.70 -13.01
N ASN A 258 16.31 -1.30 -14.10
CA ASN A 258 17.23 -0.63 -15.02
C ASN A 258 16.46 0.45 -15.80
N LYS A 259 16.38 1.66 -15.26
CA LYS A 259 16.33 2.84 -16.12
C LYS A 259 17.78 3.21 -16.38
N LYS A 260 18.24 3.04 -17.63
CA LYS A 260 19.49 3.66 -18.09
C LYS A 260 19.52 5.10 -17.61
N THR A 261 20.38 5.37 -16.63
CA THR A 261 20.94 6.70 -16.43
C THR A 261 22.34 6.60 -17.01
N ASP A 262 22.41 6.71 -18.33
CA ASP A 262 23.65 7.17 -18.95
C ASP A 262 23.86 8.59 -18.43
N GLY A 263 24.98 8.80 -17.71
CA GLY A 263 25.52 10.11 -17.37
C GLY A 263 25.26 10.58 -15.94
N PHE A 264 26.17 10.23 -15.03
CA PHE A 264 26.98 11.19 -14.27
C PHE A 264 28.36 10.58 -14.01
#